data_AF-F0GG91-F1
#
_entry.id   AF-F0GG91-F1
#
_cell.length_a   1.000
_cell.length_b   1.000
_cell.length_c   1.000
_cell.angle_alpha   90.00
_cell.angle_beta   90.00
_cell.angle_gamma   90.00
#
_symmetry.space_group_name_H-M   'P 1'
#
loop_
_entity.id
_entity.type
_entity.pdbx_description
1 polymer ?
#
loop_
_entity_poly.entity_id
_entity_poly.type
_entity_poly.pdbx_seq_one_letter_code
_entity_poly.pdbx_strand_id
1 'polypeptide(L)' 'LGFLKTPRGAGFQFAGADIDDPKTLGEGAGIGLRKEDTDLKAKIDAAIAGMLKDGTYRKLEKKYFAFDVYGG' A
#
# COMPACT_ATOMS: atom_id res chain seq x y z
N LEU A 1 -14.61 -1.41 -2.34
CA LEU A 1 -13.55 -2.28 -2.89
C LEU A 1 -14.02 -2.98 -4.16
N GLY A 2 -13.11 -3.31 -5.08
CA GLY A 2 -13.42 -3.79 -6.44
C GLY A 2 -14.46 -4.91 -6.51
N PHE A 3 -14.21 -6.07 -5.89
CA PHE A 3 -15.10 -7.24 -5.97
C PHE A 3 -16.49 -7.02 -5.35
N LEU A 4 -16.53 -6.48 -4.12
CA LEU A 4 -17.78 -6.24 -3.38
C LEU A 4 -18.70 -5.21 -4.05
N LYS A 5 -18.19 -4.42 -5.01
CA LYS A 5 -18.99 -3.48 -5.81
C LYS A 5 -19.58 -4.11 -7.09
N THR A 6 -19.31 -5.38 -7.38
CA THR A 6 -19.83 -6.07 -8.57
C THR A 6 -21.11 -6.85 -8.25
N PRO A 7 -21.96 -7.17 -9.25
CA PRO A 7 -23.13 -8.04 -9.03
C PRO A 7 -22.77 -9.40 -8.42
N ARG A 8 -21.61 -9.96 -8.80
CA ARG A 8 -21.09 -11.23 -8.25
C ARG A 8 -20.71 -11.14 -6.77
N GLY A 9 -20.47 -9.93 -6.26
CA GLY A 9 -20.12 -9.67 -4.87
C GLY A 9 -21.33 -9.47 -3.95
N ALA A 10 -22.57 -9.45 -4.47
CA ALA A 10 -23.76 -9.03 -3.72
C ALA A 10 -24.07 -9.90 -2.47
N GLY A 11 -23.62 -11.16 -2.46
CA GLY A 11 -23.76 -12.06 -1.30
C GLY A 11 -22.57 -12.08 -0.36
N PHE A 12 -21.58 -11.20 -0.55
CA PHE A 12 -20.33 -11.20 0.21
C PHE A 12 -20.14 -9.89 0.97
N GLN A 13 -19.47 -10.00 2.11
CA GLN A 13 -19.04 -8.86 2.92
C GLN A 13 -17.75 -9.20 3.65
N PHE A 14 -17.10 -8.18 4.19
CA PHE A 14 -16.10 -8.41 5.23
C PHE A 14 -16.78 -8.97 6.49
N ALA A 15 -16.14 -9.94 7.12
CA ALA A 15 -16.63 -10.55 8.35
C ALA A 15 -15.75 -10.10 9.51
N GLY A 16 -16.33 -9.35 10.45
CA GLY A 16 -15.60 -8.78 11.58
C GLY A 16 -14.96 -7.42 11.27
N ALA A 17 -14.23 -6.91 12.26
CA ALA A 17 -13.46 -5.67 12.16
C ALA A 17 -12.06 -5.94 11.59
N ASP A 18 -11.32 -4.86 11.33
CA ASP A 18 -9.91 -4.95 10.96
C ASP A 18 -9.10 -5.61 12.08
N ILE A 19 -8.07 -6.37 11.69
CA ILE A 19 -7.14 -7.02 12.62
C ILE A 19 -5.96 -6.08 12.83
N ASP A 20 -5.87 -5.49 14.02
CA ASP A 20 -4.74 -4.67 14.45
C ASP A 20 -3.78 -5.53 15.30
N ASP A 21 -2.75 -6.08 14.65
CA ASP A 21 -1.68 -6.82 15.32
C ASP A 21 -0.31 -6.49 14.67
N PRO A 22 0.33 -5.39 15.07
CA PRO A 22 1.61 -4.97 14.49
C PRO A 22 2.75 -5.97 14.72
N LYS A 23 2.66 -6.80 15.76
CA LYS A 23 3.69 -7.82 16.04
C LYS A 23 3.70 -8.92 14.99
N THR A 24 2.53 -9.28 14.49
CA THR A 24 2.38 -10.37 13.52
C THR A 24 2.31 -9.83 12.09
N LEU A 25 1.60 -8.73 11.86
CA LEU A 25 1.32 -8.18 10.53
C LEU A 25 2.35 -7.12 10.08
N GLY A 26 3.10 -6.54 11.02
CA GLY A 26 4.03 -5.44 10.75
C GLY A 26 3.34 -4.11 10.51
N GLU A 27 4.11 -3.13 10.03
CA GLU A 27 3.65 -1.77 9.73
C GLU A 27 3.74 -1.50 8.23
N GLY A 28 2.58 -1.46 7.57
CA GLY A 28 2.49 -1.18 6.14
C GLY A 28 3.21 -2.20 5.26
N ALA A 29 3.72 -1.75 4.12
CA ALA A 29 4.46 -2.56 3.16
C ALA A 29 5.81 -1.92 2.82
N GLY A 30 6.83 -2.75 2.61
CA GLY A 30 8.19 -2.31 2.28
C GLY A 30 8.85 -3.13 1.17
N ILE A 31 9.88 -2.56 0.56
CA ILE A 31 10.73 -3.26 -0.40
C ILE A 31 11.85 -3.97 0.37
N GLY A 32 11.81 -5.30 0.41
CA GLY A 32 12.83 -6.12 1.06
C GLY A 32 14.16 -6.07 0.32
N LEU A 33 15.25 -5.81 1.04
CA LEU A 33 16.63 -5.73 0.53
C LEU A 33 17.58 -6.51 1.45
N ARG A 34 18.77 -6.85 0.96
CA ARG A 34 19.86 -7.33 1.82
C ARG A 34 20.31 -6.21 2.76
N LYS A 35 20.84 -6.57 3.93
CA LYS A 35 21.17 -5.60 4.99
C LYS A 35 22.36 -4.71 4.61
N GLU A 36 23.28 -5.24 3.83
CA GLU A 36 24.49 -4.56 3.34
C GLU A 36 24.23 -3.63 2.14
N ASP A 37 23.06 -3.70 1.50
CA ASP A 37 22.73 -2.92 0.30
C ASP A 37 22.30 -1.47 0.64
N THR A 38 23.09 -0.76 1.44
CA THR A 38 22.74 0.58 1.96
C THR A 38 22.60 1.63 0.86
N ASP A 39 23.45 1.59 -0.17
CA ASP A 39 23.40 2.52 -1.29
C ASP A 39 22.16 2.31 -2.17
N LEU A 40 21.76 1.05 -2.37
CA LEU A 40 20.54 0.72 -3.10
C LEU A 40 19.31 1.16 -2.31
N LYS A 41 19.31 0.91 -1.00
CA LYS A 41 18.25 1.38 -0.10
C LYS A 41 18.07 2.90 -0.23
N ALA A 42 19.15 3.67 -0.13
CA ALA A 42 19.10 5.13 -0.22
C ALA A 42 18.52 5.62 -1.56
N LYS A 43 18.89 4.97 -2.68
CA LYS A 43 18.34 5.30 -4.01
C LYS A 43 16.85 5.01 -4.11
N ILE A 44 16.39 3.88 -3.56
CA ILE A 44 14.98 3.49 -3.56
C ILE A 44 14.16 4.44 -2.67
N ASP A 45 14.65 4.74 -1.46
CA ASP A 45 14.01 5.68 -0.55
C ASP A 45 13.83 7.07 -1.21
N ALA A 46 14.89 7.57 -1.87
CA ALA A 46 14.86 8.85 -2.57
C ALA A 46 13.86 8.85 -3.74
N ALA A 47 13.78 7.75 -4.50
CA ALA A 47 12.83 7.61 -5.59
C ALA A 47 11.37 7.60 -5.08
N ILE A 48 11.09 6.87 -4.00
CA ILE A 48 9.76 6.85 -3.37
C ILE A 48 9.37 8.24 -2.88
N ALA A 49 10.27 8.91 -2.15
CA ALA A 49 10.03 10.28 -1.69
C ALA A 49 9.79 11.25 -2.86
N GLY A 50 10.54 11.09 -3.96
CA GLY A 50 10.32 11.84 -5.20
C GLY A 50 8.92 11.64 -5.78
N MET A 51 8.49 10.39 -5.93
CA MET A 51 7.16 10.04 -6.47
C MET A 51 6.01 10.51 -5.58
N LEU A 52 6.21 10.56 -4.27
CA LEU A 52 5.23 11.11 -3.34
C LEU A 52 5.13 12.63 -3.52
N LYS A 53 6.28 13.31 -3.61
CA LYS A 53 6.34 14.78 -3.76
C LYS A 53 5.78 15.27 -5.10
N ASP A 54 6.07 14.57 -6.19
CA ASP A 54 5.65 14.98 -7.54
C ASP A 54 4.24 14.49 -7.92
N GLY A 55 3.60 13.68 -7.07
CA GLY A 55 2.26 13.17 -7.27
C GLY A 55 2.16 11.94 -8.19
N THR A 56 3.29 11.40 -8.65
CA THR A 56 3.33 10.16 -9.44
C THR A 56 2.70 9.01 -8.67
N TYR A 57 3.00 8.89 -7.38
CA TYR A 57 2.39 7.85 -6.53
C TYR A 57 0.87 8.01 -6.50
N ARG A 58 0.36 9.22 -6.24
CA ARG A 58 -1.08 9.51 -6.18
C ARG A 58 -1.78 9.22 -7.50
N LYS A 59 -1.12 9.47 -8.64
CA LYS A 59 -1.64 9.13 -9.97
C LYS A 59 -1.76 7.61 -10.16
N LEU A 60 -0.76 6.84 -9.72
CA LEU A 60 -0.78 5.38 -9.80
C LEU A 60 -1.80 4.78 -8.85
N GLU A 61 -1.86 5.23 -7.60
CA GLU A 61 -2.82 4.81 -6.59
C GLU A 61 -4.26 4.94 -7.08
N LYS A 62 -4.65 6.10 -7.61
CA LYS A 62 -6.02 6.39 -8.08
C LYS A 62 -6.49 5.47 -9.20
N LYS A 63 -5.57 4.78 -9.90
CA LYS A 63 -5.91 3.78 -10.90
C LYS A 63 -6.50 2.52 -10.29
N TYR A 64 -6.15 2.20 -9.05
CA TYR A 64 -6.47 0.91 -8.41
C TYR A 64 -7.32 1.08 -7.14
N PHE A 65 -7.13 2.19 -6.42
CA PHE A 65 -7.76 2.45 -5.13
C PHE A 65 -8.62 3.71 -5.20
N ALA A 66 -9.80 3.63 -4.59
CA ALA A 66 -10.74 4.75 -4.46
C ALA A 66 -10.60 5.51 -3.13
N PHE A 67 -9.55 5.20 -2.38
CA PHE A 67 -9.22 5.75 -1.06
C PHE A 67 -7.70 5.87 -0.97
N ASP A 68 -7.22 6.56 0.07
CA ASP A 68 -5.79 6.67 0.34
C ASP A 68 -5.25 5.34 0.91
N VAL A 69 -4.45 4.64 0.12
CA VAL A 69 -3.85 3.36 0.50
C VAL A 69 -2.47 3.55 1.13
N TYR A 70 -1.85 4.73 0.97
CA TYR A 70 -0.57 5.03 1.61
C TYR A 70 -0.75 5.33 3.10
N GLY A 71 -1.91 5.86 3.49
CA GLY A 71 -2.28 6.07 4.89
C GLY A 71 -1.83 7.43 5.44
N GLY A 72 -1.89 8.48 4.61
CA GLY A 72 -1.70 9.86 5.05
C GLY A 72 -2.78 10.38 5.99
#